data_AF-A0A2W5CR35-F1
#
_entry.id   AF-A0A2W5CR35-F1
#
_cell.length_a   1.000
_cell.length_b   1.000
_cell.length_c   1.000
_cell.angle_alpha   90.00
_cell.angle_beta   90.00
_cell.angle_gamma   90.00
#
_symmetry.space_group_name_H-M   'P 1'
#
loop_
_entity.id
_entity.type
_entity.pdbx_description
1 polymer ?
#
loop_
_entity_poly.entity_id
_entity_poly.type
_entity_poly.pdbx_seq_one_letter_code
_entity_poly.pdbx_strand_id
1 'polypeptide(L)'
;MSEKKTTSSQPELPDNITETAAGETISPAQDLYRHVNGQWLASHEIPADRAVDGTFHQLRDQSEKDVRAIVEAQPADSQIGALYSSFMDEEGIEAAGLAPLDADLAGINTAADIRELAIEL
;
A
#
# COMPACT_ATOMS: atom_id res chain seq x y z
N MET A 1 -53.90 0.38 -16.07
CA MET A 1 -53.01 -0.73 -15.68
C MET A 1 -51.82 -0.77 -16.62
N SER A 2 -50.63 -0.48 -16.12
CA SER A 2 -49.35 -0.83 -16.76
C SER A 2 -48.36 -1.02 -15.62
N GLU A 3 -48.07 -2.28 -15.33
CA GLU A 3 -47.08 -2.69 -14.34
C GLU A 3 -45.69 -2.31 -14.85
N LYS A 4 -44.99 -1.45 -14.09
CA LYS A 4 -43.55 -1.24 -14.26
C LYS A 4 -42.85 -2.52 -13.83
N LYS A 5 -42.21 -3.19 -14.80
CA LYS A 5 -41.27 -4.29 -14.58
C LYS A 5 -40.02 -3.71 -13.90
N THR A 6 -39.89 -3.94 -12.59
CA THR A 6 -38.69 -3.61 -11.83
C THR A 6 -37.57 -4.56 -12.24
N THR A 7 -36.60 -4.08 -13.02
CA THR A 7 -35.35 -4.79 -13.27
C THR A 7 -34.55 -4.79 -11.97
N SER A 8 -34.58 -5.90 -11.24
CA SER A 8 -33.71 -6.13 -10.09
C SER A 8 -32.28 -6.34 -10.61
N SER A 9 -31.44 -5.30 -10.54
CA SER A 9 -30.00 -5.47 -10.68
C SER A 9 -29.52 -6.20 -9.42
N GLN A 10 -29.16 -7.49 -9.53
CA GLN A 10 -28.43 -8.11 -8.42
C GLN A 10 -27.08 -7.39 -8.25
N PRO A 11 -26.61 -7.19 -7.01
CA PRO A 11 -25.27 -6.71 -6.78
C PRO A 11 -24.28 -7.77 -7.28
N GLU A 12 -23.40 -7.39 -8.19
CA GLU A 12 -22.27 -8.25 -8.58
C GLU A 12 -21.28 -8.30 -7.42
N LEU A 13 -20.88 -9.51 -7.05
CA LEU A 13 -19.89 -9.71 -6.00
C LEU A 13 -18.51 -9.31 -6.54
N PRO A 14 -17.71 -8.58 -5.76
CA PRO A 14 -16.35 -8.24 -6.17
C PRO A 14 -15.52 -9.52 -6.33
N ASP A 15 -14.55 -9.51 -7.26
CA ASP A 15 -13.77 -10.68 -7.68
C ASP A 15 -13.10 -11.45 -6.53
N ASN A 16 -12.90 -10.80 -5.39
CA ASN A 16 -12.34 -11.37 -4.17
C ASN A 16 -13.36 -12.14 -3.29
N ILE A 17 -14.61 -12.26 -3.72
CA ILE A 17 -15.66 -13.08 -3.07
C ILE A 17 -16.12 -14.14 -4.06
N THR A 18 -15.91 -15.41 -3.71
CA THR A 18 -16.32 -16.53 -4.57
C THR A 18 -17.54 -17.24 -3.98
N GLU A 19 -18.67 -17.21 -4.68
CA GLU A 19 -19.87 -18.00 -4.30
C GLU A 19 -19.74 -19.49 -4.66
N THR A 20 -18.78 -19.86 -5.51
CA THR A 20 -18.58 -21.24 -5.95
C THR A 20 -17.36 -21.84 -5.25
N ALA A 21 -17.61 -22.74 -4.31
CA ALA A 21 -16.55 -23.54 -3.69
C ALA A 21 -15.84 -24.38 -4.76
N ALA A 22 -14.53 -24.23 -4.94
CA ALA A 22 -13.74 -25.24 -5.65
C ALA A 22 -13.04 -26.17 -4.65
N GLY A 23 -13.12 -27.46 -4.93
CA GLY A 23 -12.52 -28.50 -4.10
C GLY A 23 -13.27 -28.80 -2.81
N GLU A 24 -12.82 -29.85 -2.12
CA GLU A 24 -13.38 -30.45 -0.90
C GLU A 24 -14.08 -29.41 -0.01
N THR A 25 -15.42 -29.42 -0.04
CA THR A 25 -16.24 -28.33 0.47
C THR A 25 -16.15 -28.27 1.99
N ILE A 26 -15.34 -27.34 2.50
CA ILE A 26 -15.38 -26.94 3.91
C ILE A 26 -16.74 -26.29 4.15
N SER A 27 -17.50 -26.85 5.09
CA SER A 27 -18.81 -26.29 5.47
C SER A 27 -18.62 -24.91 6.12
N PRO A 28 -19.52 -23.94 5.88
CA PRO A 28 -19.50 -22.65 6.58
C PRO A 28 -19.49 -22.79 8.11
N ALA A 29 -20.11 -23.87 8.63
CA ALA A 29 -20.15 -24.15 10.07
C ALA A 29 -18.80 -24.64 10.63
N GLN A 30 -17.91 -25.16 9.77
CA GLN A 30 -16.58 -25.63 10.16
C GLN A 30 -15.55 -24.51 10.09
N ASP A 31 -15.54 -23.78 8.97
CA ASP A 31 -14.67 -22.61 8.77
C ASP A 31 -15.27 -21.69 7.70
N LEU A 32 -15.99 -20.67 8.17
CA LEU A 32 -16.63 -19.66 7.31
C LEU A 32 -15.61 -18.89 6.45
N TYR A 33 -14.41 -18.63 6.99
CA TYR A 33 -13.42 -17.82 6.30
C TYR A 33 -12.86 -18.55 5.08
N ARG A 34 -12.50 -19.83 5.23
CA ARG A 34 -12.07 -20.67 4.11
C ARG A 34 -13.22 -21.01 3.16
N HIS A 35 -14.45 -21.11 3.67
CA HIS A 35 -15.62 -21.31 2.81
C HIS A 35 -15.80 -20.15 1.81
N VAL A 36 -15.67 -18.91 2.26
CA VAL A 36 -15.89 -17.71 1.43
C VAL A 36 -14.64 -17.35 0.60
N ASN A 37 -13.45 -17.43 1.18
CA ASN A 37 -12.22 -16.93 0.56
C ASN A 37 -11.29 -18.03 0.02
N GLY A 38 -11.67 -19.30 0.14
CA GLY A 38 -10.79 -20.44 -0.12
C GLY A 38 -10.20 -20.47 -1.52
N GLN A 39 -10.94 -20.01 -2.53
CA GLN A 39 -10.43 -19.90 -3.90
C GLN A 39 -9.35 -18.83 -4.02
N TRP A 40 -9.64 -17.62 -3.54
CA TRP A 40 -8.67 -16.53 -3.53
C TRP A 40 -7.41 -16.92 -2.75
N LEU A 41 -7.55 -17.58 -1.59
CA LEU A 41 -6.41 -18.05 -0.80
C LEU A 41 -5.55 -19.11 -1.53
N ALA A 42 -6.14 -19.88 -2.45
CA ALA A 42 -5.44 -20.94 -3.17
C ALA A 42 -4.74 -20.43 -4.44
N SER A 43 -5.24 -19.35 -5.06
CA SER A 43 -4.75 -18.83 -6.34
C SER A 43 -4.02 -17.49 -6.22
N HIS A 44 -4.26 -16.71 -5.17
CA HIS A 44 -3.67 -15.39 -5.01
C HIS A 44 -2.22 -15.50 -4.54
N GLU A 45 -1.34 -14.83 -5.27
CA GLU A 45 0.05 -14.65 -4.87
C GLU A 45 0.21 -13.26 -4.24
N ILE A 46 0.81 -13.22 -3.05
CA ILE A 46 1.15 -11.95 -2.40
C ILE A 46 2.23 -11.27 -3.26
N PRO A 47 2.00 -10.02 -3.72
CA PRO A 47 2.99 -9.26 -4.48
C PRO A 47 4.33 -9.15 -3.73
N ALA A 48 5.44 -9.16 -4.46
CA ALA A 48 6.79 -9.19 -3.87
C ALA A 48 7.17 -7.95 -3.05
N ASP A 49 6.45 -6.84 -3.22
CA ASP A 49 6.65 -5.58 -2.51
C ASP A 49 5.99 -5.55 -1.12
N ARG A 50 5.24 -6.60 -0.74
CA ARG A 50 4.48 -6.64 0.51
C ARG A 50 4.50 -8.02 1.17
N ALA A 51 4.33 -8.02 2.49
CA ALA A 51 4.30 -9.26 3.27
C ALA A 51 2.88 -9.84 3.45
N VAL A 52 1.85 -9.02 3.23
CA VAL A 52 0.43 -9.35 3.40
C VAL A 52 -0.34 -8.68 2.28
N ASP A 53 -1.42 -9.32 1.82
CA ASP A 53 -2.31 -8.76 0.81
C ASP A 53 -3.78 -9.11 1.08
N GLY A 54 -4.68 -8.40 0.42
CA GLY A 54 -6.13 -8.57 0.56
C GLY A 54 -6.91 -7.31 0.19
N THR A 55 -8.20 -7.30 0.52
CA THR A 55 -9.12 -6.20 0.14
C THR A 55 -8.70 -4.83 0.65
N PHE A 56 -8.16 -4.74 1.86
CA PHE A 56 -7.66 -3.46 2.40
C PHE A 56 -6.43 -2.94 1.65
N HIS A 57 -5.58 -3.84 1.15
CA HIS A 57 -4.47 -3.47 0.29
C HIS A 57 -4.95 -3.00 -1.08
N GLN A 58 -5.96 -3.64 -1.65
CA GLN A 58 -6.58 -3.16 -2.89
C GLN A 58 -7.14 -1.74 -2.74
N LEU A 59 -7.82 -1.45 -1.63
CA LEU A 59 -8.32 -0.09 -1.34
C LEU A 59 -7.18 0.91 -1.15
N ARG A 60 -6.11 0.49 -0.45
CA ARG A 60 -4.91 1.31 -0.28
C ARG A 60 -4.26 1.63 -1.61
N ASP A 61 -4.03 0.63 -2.46
CA ASP A 61 -3.42 0.79 -3.79
C ASP A 61 -4.25 1.75 -4.67
N GLN A 62 -5.58 1.67 -4.60
CA GLN A 62 -6.44 2.62 -5.31
C GLN A 62 -6.33 4.03 -4.74
N SER A 63 -6.33 4.16 -3.41
CA SER A 63 -6.18 5.47 -2.75
C SER A 63 -4.83 6.10 -3.06
N GLU A 64 -3.75 5.32 -3.12
CA GLU A 64 -2.41 5.78 -3.48
C GLU A 64 -2.39 6.30 -4.93
N LYS A 65 -3.05 5.64 -5.88
CA LYS A 65 -3.19 6.12 -7.26
C LYS A 65 -3.94 7.45 -7.33
N ASP A 66 -5.04 7.57 -6.59
CA ASP A 66 -5.87 8.78 -6.58
C ASP A 66 -5.10 9.96 -5.96
N VAL A 67 -4.40 9.73 -4.84
CA VAL A 67 -3.54 10.74 -4.21
C VAL A 67 -2.38 11.14 -5.13
N ARG A 68 -1.74 10.16 -5.79
CA ARG A 68 -0.69 10.44 -6.77
C ARG A 68 -1.20 11.37 -7.88
N ALA A 69 -2.37 11.09 -8.44
CA ALA A 69 -2.96 11.94 -9.47
C ALA A 69 -3.22 13.38 -8.97
N ILE A 70 -3.66 13.54 -7.72
CA ILE A 70 -3.86 14.87 -7.09
C ILE A 70 -2.52 15.61 -6.93
N VAL A 71 -1.49 14.91 -6.47
CA VAL A 71 -0.15 15.47 -6.22
C VAL A 71 0.54 15.86 -7.52
N GLU A 72 0.49 15.00 -8.55
CA GLU A 72 1.05 15.28 -9.87
C GLU A 72 0.36 16.46 -10.58
N ALA A 73 -0.88 16.78 -10.20
CA ALA A 73 -1.60 17.96 -10.69
C ALA A 73 -1.24 19.26 -9.95
N GLN A 74 -0.48 19.20 -8.85
CA GLN A 74 -0.05 20.41 -8.13
C GLN A 74 1.07 21.15 -8.89
N PRO A 75 1.15 22.49 -8.78
CA PRO A 75 2.30 23.24 -9.25
C PRO A 75 3.60 22.75 -8.60
N ALA A 76 4.69 22.64 -9.38
CA ALA A 76 5.98 22.13 -8.88
C ALA A 76 6.60 23.01 -7.78
N ASP A 77 6.27 24.29 -7.73
CA ASP A 77 6.70 25.26 -6.72
C ASP A 77 5.78 25.32 -5.49
N SER A 78 4.62 24.64 -5.54
CA SER A 78 3.79 24.45 -4.36
C SER A 78 4.50 23.52 -3.37
N GLN A 79 4.19 23.64 -2.07
CA GLN A 79 4.81 22.78 -1.05
C GLN A 79 4.65 21.27 -1.34
N ILE A 80 3.47 20.87 -1.84
CA ILE A 80 3.17 19.47 -2.14
C ILE A 80 3.91 19.02 -3.42
N GLY A 81 3.87 19.82 -4.48
CA GLY A 81 4.56 19.52 -5.73
C GLY A 81 6.08 19.51 -5.58
N ALA A 82 6.63 20.44 -4.79
CA ALA A 82 8.06 20.50 -4.50
C ALA A 82 8.51 19.28 -3.67
N LEU A 83 7.75 18.90 -2.66
CA LEU A 83 8.05 17.71 -1.85
C LEU A 83 8.01 16.44 -2.72
N TYR A 84 6.96 16.25 -3.51
CA TYR A 84 6.84 15.08 -4.36
C TYR A 84 7.95 15.02 -5.41
N SER A 85 8.23 16.12 -6.10
CA SER A 85 9.32 16.16 -7.09
C SER A 85 10.69 15.92 -6.46
N SER A 86 10.95 16.43 -5.25
CA SER A 86 12.21 16.14 -4.54
C SER A 86 12.37 14.66 -4.18
N PHE A 87 11.28 13.96 -3.89
CA PHE A 87 11.32 12.52 -3.59
C PHE A 87 11.47 11.67 -4.85
N MET A 88 10.89 12.10 -5.97
CA MET A 88 10.94 11.37 -7.24
C MET A 88 12.23 11.61 -8.04
N ASP A 89 13.07 12.57 -7.63
CA ASP A 89 14.35 12.87 -8.28
C ASP A 89 15.46 11.89 -7.85
N GLU A 90 15.39 10.67 -8.39
CA GLU A 90 16.38 9.60 -8.12
C GLU A 90 17.80 10.03 -8.53
N GLU A 91 17.97 10.74 -9.64
CA GLU A 91 19.29 11.21 -10.10
C GLU A 91 19.91 12.21 -9.11
N GLY A 92 19.11 13.15 -8.61
CA GLY A 92 19.54 14.10 -7.57
C GLY A 92 19.90 13.41 -6.26
N ILE A 93 19.10 12.43 -5.83
CA ILE A 93 19.34 11.64 -4.62
C ILE A 93 20.65 10.84 -4.73
N GLU A 94 20.86 10.13 -5.83
CA GLU A 94 22.08 9.35 -6.07
C GLU A 94 23.33 10.24 -6.18
N ALA A 95 23.21 11.42 -6.80
CA ALA A 95 24.29 12.39 -6.87
C ALA A 95 24.66 13.00 -5.51
N ALA A 96 23.68 13.21 -4.63
CA ALA A 96 23.89 13.72 -3.28
C ALA A 96 24.57 12.69 -2.36
N GLY A 97 24.31 11.39 -2.58
CA GLY A 97 24.87 10.31 -1.78
C GLY A 97 24.57 10.48 -0.28
N LEU A 98 25.58 10.31 0.57
CA LEU A 98 25.43 10.42 2.03
C LEU A 98 25.66 11.83 2.58
N ALA A 99 26.09 12.79 1.75
CA ALA A 99 26.46 14.13 2.20
C ALA A 99 25.34 14.84 3.02
N PRO A 100 24.03 14.68 2.70
CA PRO A 100 22.97 15.28 3.52
C PRO A 100 22.94 14.79 4.98
N LEU A 101 23.49 13.61 5.28
CA LEU A 101 23.53 13.05 6.64
C LEU A 101 24.75 13.50 7.45
N ASP A 102 25.73 14.16 6.85
CA ASP A 102 26.99 14.51 7.52
C ASP A 102 26.77 15.39 8.75
N ALA A 103 25.83 16.33 8.68
CA ALA A 103 25.50 17.21 9.81
C ALA A 103 24.88 16.44 10.97
N ASP A 104 23.97 15.50 10.69
CA ASP A 104 23.31 14.67 11.70
C ASP A 104 24.29 13.67 12.33
N LEU A 105 25.25 13.17 11.54
CA LEU A 105 26.25 12.21 12.00
C LEU A 105 27.50 12.87 12.60
N ALA A 106 27.62 14.20 12.57
CA ALA A 106 28.83 14.90 13.00
C ALA A 106 29.16 14.63 14.48
N GLY A 107 28.16 14.65 15.36
CA GLY A 107 28.33 14.35 16.79
C GLY A 107 28.84 12.93 17.02
N ILE A 108 28.20 11.95 16.36
CA ILE A 108 28.59 10.53 16.43
C ILE A 108 30.02 10.33 15.91
N ASN A 109 30.37 10.96 14.78
CA ASN A 109 31.68 10.80 14.13
C ASN A 109 32.83 11.47 14.89
N THR A 110 32.54 12.45 15.75
CA THR A 110 33.56 13.21 16.50
C THR A 110 33.71 12.77 17.95
N ALA A 111 32.80 11.93 18.46
CA ALA A 111 32.89 11.37 19.81
C ALA A 111 34.19 10.55 19.99
N ALA A 112 34.98 10.90 21.01
CA ALA A 112 36.25 10.26 21.29
C ALA A 112 36.12 9.05 22.24
N ASP A 113 35.02 8.95 22.98
CA ASP A 113 34.75 7.85 23.89
C ASP A 113 33.26 7.49 24.01
N ILE A 114 32.99 6.39 24.72
CA ILE A 114 31.63 5.86 24.90
C ILE A 114 30.70 6.79 25.68
N ARG A 115 31.24 7.70 26.50
CA ARG A 115 30.43 8.67 27.23
C ARG A 115 29.98 9.80 26.33
N GLU A 116 30.88 10.30 25.47
CA GLU A 116 30.53 11.31 24.47
C GLU A 116 29.53 10.74 23.45
N LEU A 117 29.73 9.51 22.98
CA LEU A 117 28.78 8.84 22.09
C LEU A 117 27.40 8.67 22.73
N ALA A 118 27.32 8.40 24.03
CA ALA A 118 26.06 8.22 24.75
C ALA A 118 25.25 9.51 24.94
N ILE A 119 25.82 10.69 24.66
CA ILE A 119 25.10 11.97 24.68
C ILE A 119 24.40 12.23 23.35
N GLU A 120 24.90 11.65 22.25
CA GLU A 120 24.40 11.84 20.88
C GLU A 120 23.30 10.82 20.48
N LEU A 121 22.95 9.87 21.36
CA LEU A 121 21.93 8.83 21.16
C LEU A 121 20.76 8.99 22.14
#